data_AF-A0A8C4V0D2-F1
#
_entry.id   AF-A0A8C4V0D2-F1
#
_cell.length_a   1.000
_cell.length_b   1.000
_cell.length_c   1.000
_cell.angle_alpha   90.00
_cell.angle_beta   90.00
_cell.angle_gamma   90.00
#
_symmetry.space_group_name_H-M   'P 1'
#
loop_
_entity.id
_entity.type
_entity.pdbx_description
1 polymer ?
#
loop_
_entity_poly.entity_id
_entity_poly.type
_entity_poly.pdbx_seq_one_letter_code
_entity_poly.pdbx_strand_id
1 'polypeptide(L)'
;MEGGKACAPSGVFAHLEMLEMQSHEAAVKQEEMEQQEEKLARLKATVQELRLQRDDLQAKVDLQQKGQLGKEGVVLPPAQPSARAVLEWKIKSLKAMLRLFYLTGISGKLTKKGVCFCISTAYEGTYLDSYYLDLLTEPEVQIYRHSVPIFIPLEEIAKKYLQTDIRRFLSVLSDHLNAYVQRRYQADQLQKHFSDQIEGKLQRNSLCDLLVFNYNVSRKSKTFLFKVRLLYGDLCCSLPTEAVVSCASDAPASVAEMAAAHSGLFRRVALHKAFRSFGSA
;
A
#
# COMPACT_ATOMS: atom_id res chain seq x y z
N MET A 1 -7.85 -41.77 62.29
CA MET A 1 -7.47 -41.99 60.88
C MET A 1 -7.00 -40.64 60.37
N GLU A 2 -5.67 -40.48 60.37
CA GLU A 2 -4.85 -40.36 59.15
C GLU A 2 -4.91 -38.94 58.59
N GLY A 3 -3.83 -38.18 58.48
CA GLY A 3 -2.45 -38.43 58.85
C GLY A 3 -1.73 -37.08 58.76
N GLY A 4 -0.98 -36.73 59.80
CA GLY A 4 -0.01 -35.65 59.72
C GLY A 4 1.03 -36.04 58.68
N LYS A 5 1.16 -35.23 57.62
CA LYS A 5 2.26 -35.38 56.67
C LYS A 5 3.22 -34.22 56.84
N ALA A 6 4.35 -34.60 57.44
CA ALA A 6 5.54 -33.84 57.71
C ALA A 6 5.89 -32.80 56.63
N CYS A 7 6.20 -31.59 57.09
CA CYS A 7 7.15 -30.71 56.42
C CYS A 7 8.42 -31.52 56.07
N ALA A 8 8.72 -31.60 54.78
CA ALA A 8 10.06 -31.92 54.28
C ALA A 8 10.57 -30.67 53.54
N PRO A 9 11.88 -30.38 53.59
CA PRO A 9 12.40 -29.04 53.43
C PRO A 9 12.16 -28.57 52.00
N SER A 10 11.55 -27.38 51.85
CA SER A 10 11.63 -26.62 50.61
C SER A 10 13.10 -26.51 50.26
N GLY A 11 13.53 -27.22 49.22
CA GLY A 11 14.93 -27.27 48.83
C GLY A 11 15.40 -25.85 48.56
N VAL A 12 16.62 -25.52 49.02
CA VAL A 12 17.23 -24.19 48.83
C VAL A 12 17.11 -23.71 47.37
N PHE A 13 17.18 -24.63 46.42
CA PHE A 13 16.97 -24.38 44.99
C PHE A 13 15.55 -23.91 44.61
N ALA A 14 14.48 -24.50 45.15
CA ALA A 14 13.12 -24.07 44.86
C ALA A 14 12.81 -22.69 45.45
N HIS A 15 13.41 -22.38 46.60
CA HIS A 15 13.31 -21.04 47.19
C HIS A 15 14.09 -19.99 46.37
N LEU A 16 15.28 -20.35 45.87
CA LEU A 16 16.08 -19.52 44.98
C LEU A 16 15.36 -19.22 43.66
N GLU A 17 14.73 -20.21 43.04
CA GLU A 17 13.98 -20.06 41.80
C GLU A 17 12.76 -19.12 41.97
N MET A 18 12.05 -19.24 43.10
CA MET A 18 10.97 -18.32 43.44
C MET A 18 11.47 -16.88 43.63
N LEU A 19 12.62 -16.69 44.29
CA LEU A 19 13.22 -15.37 44.49
C LEU A 19 13.73 -14.76 43.17
N GLU A 20 14.30 -15.58 42.29
CA GLU A 20 14.75 -15.16 40.95
C GLU A 20 13.55 -14.67 40.12
N MET A 21 12.45 -15.42 40.11
CA MET A 21 11.22 -15.03 39.41
C MET A 21 10.63 -13.72 39.96
N GLN A 22 10.59 -13.55 41.28
CA GLN A 22 10.11 -12.31 41.90
C GLN A 22 11.02 -11.11 41.58
N SER A 23 12.35 -11.32 41.56
CA SER A 23 13.31 -10.27 41.21
C SER A 23 13.16 -9.84 39.75
N HIS A 24 12.96 -10.80 38.85
CA HIS A 24 12.75 -10.53 37.44
C HIS A 24 11.42 -9.82 37.18
N GLU A 25 10.32 -10.26 37.85
CA GLU A 25 9.02 -9.61 37.72
C GLU A 25 9.05 -8.16 38.24
N ALA A 26 9.75 -7.91 39.35
CA ALA A 26 9.95 -6.56 39.87
C ALA A 26 10.77 -5.69 38.91
N ALA A 27 11.82 -6.23 38.30
CA ALA A 27 12.65 -5.52 37.32
C ALA A 27 11.84 -5.12 36.08
N VAL A 28 11.03 -6.05 35.54
CA VAL A 28 10.15 -5.76 34.38
C VAL A 28 9.13 -4.67 34.70
N LYS A 29 8.48 -4.73 35.88
CA LYS A 29 7.51 -3.70 36.30
C LYS A 29 8.17 -2.34 36.45
N GLN A 30 9.40 -2.30 36.96
CA GLN A 30 10.17 -1.06 37.10
C GLN A 30 10.51 -0.46 35.73
N GLU A 31 10.98 -1.27 34.78
CA GLU A 31 11.26 -0.81 33.40
C GLU A 31 9.99 -0.28 32.71
N GLU A 32 8.83 -0.93 32.90
CA GLU A 32 7.56 -0.47 32.34
C GLU A 32 7.15 0.89 32.90
N MET A 33 7.33 1.12 34.20
CA MET A 33 7.05 2.41 34.84
C MET A 33 7.98 3.51 34.31
N GLU A 34 9.28 3.22 34.18
CA GLU A 34 10.26 4.16 33.63
C GLU A 34 9.93 4.54 32.18
N GLN A 35 9.55 3.57 31.34
CA GLN A 35 9.11 3.84 29.96
C GLN A 35 7.83 4.68 29.91
N GLN A 36 6.90 4.47 30.84
CA GLN A 36 5.68 5.29 30.92
C GLN A 36 6.01 6.73 31.34
N GLU A 37 6.91 6.91 32.29
CA GLU A 37 7.36 8.22 32.75
C GLU A 37 8.10 8.98 31.64
N GLU A 38 8.97 8.31 30.88
CA GLU A 38 9.66 8.91 29.73
C GLU A 38 8.66 9.36 28.65
N LYS A 39 7.66 8.52 28.32
CA LYS A 39 6.59 8.88 27.39
C LYS A 39 5.81 10.10 27.88
N LEU A 40 5.46 10.16 29.16
CA LEU A 40 4.76 11.30 29.76
C LEU A 40 5.61 12.58 29.72
N ALA A 41 6.91 12.47 30.00
CA ALA A 41 7.84 13.59 29.93
C ALA A 41 7.94 14.14 28.49
N ARG A 42 8.06 13.25 27.49
CA ARG A 42 8.06 13.61 26.07
C ARG A 42 6.77 14.31 25.65
N LEU A 43 5.61 13.79 26.04
CA LEU A 43 4.32 14.42 25.72
C LEU A 43 4.21 15.82 26.35
N LYS A 44 4.64 15.98 27.61
CA LYS A 44 4.65 17.28 28.29
C LYS A 44 5.53 18.29 27.55
N ALA A 45 6.71 17.88 27.08
CA ALA A 45 7.60 18.73 26.28
C ALA A 45 6.94 19.16 24.96
N THR A 46 6.31 18.24 24.23
CA THR A 46 5.58 18.57 22.99
C THR A 46 4.42 19.55 23.24
N VAL A 47 3.70 19.40 24.35
CA VAL A 47 2.61 20.33 24.72
C VAL A 47 3.16 21.73 24.99
N GLN A 48 4.30 21.85 25.67
CA GLN A 48 4.93 23.16 25.91
C GLN A 48 5.38 23.81 24.61
N GLU A 49 6.00 23.07 23.70
CA GLU A 49 6.41 23.57 22.39
C GLU A 49 5.23 24.08 21.56
N LEU A 50 4.13 23.31 21.51
CA LEU A 50 2.92 23.73 20.81
C LEU A 50 2.28 24.98 21.45
N ARG A 51 2.36 25.14 22.77
CA ARG A 51 1.89 26.36 23.45
C ARG A 51 2.74 27.58 23.06
N LEU A 52 4.06 27.44 23.00
CA LEU A 52 4.96 28.50 22.56
C LEU A 52 4.67 28.91 21.11
N GLN A 53 4.47 27.93 20.21
CA GLN A 53 4.11 28.19 18.82
C GLN A 53 2.76 28.91 18.69
N ARG A 54 1.76 28.50 19.47
CA ARG A 54 0.46 29.20 19.53
C ARG A 54 0.65 30.64 19.99
N ASP A 55 1.41 30.87 21.05
CA ASP A 55 1.59 32.21 21.62
C ASP A 55 2.38 33.13 20.67
N ASP A 56 3.38 32.60 19.96
CA ASP A 56 4.09 33.32 18.89
C ASP A 56 3.16 33.69 17.72
N LEU A 57 2.32 32.75 17.28
CA LEU A 57 1.33 33.02 16.23
C LEU A 57 0.29 34.05 16.69
N GLN A 58 -0.17 33.95 17.94
CA GLN A 58 -1.10 34.93 18.52
C GLN A 58 -0.45 36.32 18.58
N ALA A 59 0.81 36.41 19.03
CA ALA A 59 1.53 37.67 19.06
C ALA A 59 1.73 38.27 17.65
N LYS A 60 2.03 37.44 16.64
CA LYS A 60 2.12 37.88 15.23
C LYS A 60 0.80 38.43 14.71
N VAL A 61 -0.32 37.79 15.05
CA VAL A 61 -1.66 38.28 14.70
C VAL A 61 -1.95 39.61 15.40
N ASP A 62 -1.65 39.71 16.70
CA ASP A 62 -1.86 40.93 17.48
C ASP A 62 -0.97 42.09 17.00
N LEU A 63 0.27 41.81 16.58
CA LEU A 63 1.18 42.81 16.02
C LEU A 63 0.70 43.33 14.66
N GLN A 64 0.14 42.45 13.83
CA GLN A 64 -0.48 42.84 12.57
C GLN A 64 -1.75 43.67 12.78
N GLN A 65 -2.52 43.39 13.83
CA GLN A 65 -3.68 44.20 14.22
C GLN A 65 -3.26 45.59 14.73
N LYS A 66 -2.22 45.67 15.57
CA LYS A 66 -1.72 46.94 16.13
C LYS A 66 -0.94 47.79 15.11
N GLY A 67 -0.18 47.17 14.20
CA GLY A 67 0.53 47.86 13.12
C GLY A 67 -0.38 48.53 12.09
N GLN A 68 -1.65 48.09 11.99
CA GLN A 68 -2.68 48.75 11.17
C GLN A 68 -3.32 49.97 11.85
N LEU A 69 -3.13 50.18 13.16
CA LEU A 69 -3.69 51.33 13.89
C LEU A 69 -2.88 52.63 13.72
N GLY A 70 -1.65 52.58 13.19
CA GLY A 70 -0.74 53.73 13.06
C GLY A 70 -0.82 54.51 11.74
N LYS A 71 -1.73 54.16 10.82
CA LYS A 71 -2.00 54.92 9.60
C LYS A 71 -3.44 55.44 9.64
N GLU A 72 -3.60 56.67 10.13
CA GLU A 72 -4.85 57.43 10.04
C GLU A 72 -5.28 57.54 8.57
N GLY A 73 -6.45 56.96 8.29
CA GLY A 73 -7.06 56.94 6.98
C GLY A 73 -8.14 55.87 6.92
N VAL A 74 -9.24 56.09 7.66
CA VAL A 74 -10.49 55.29 7.63
C VAL A 74 -10.25 53.78 7.68
N VAL A 75 -9.93 53.28 8.88
CA VAL A 75 -9.88 51.84 9.15
C VAL A 75 -11.31 51.33 9.28
N LEU A 76 -11.85 50.81 8.18
CA LEU A 76 -12.89 49.78 8.28
C LEU A 76 -12.32 48.67 9.18
N PRO A 77 -13.12 48.11 10.13
CA PRO A 77 -12.66 47.05 11.02
C PRO A 77 -11.97 45.97 10.18
N PRO A 78 -10.88 45.33 10.65
CA PRO A 78 -10.19 44.28 9.89
C PRO A 78 -11.28 43.34 9.44
N ALA A 79 -11.57 43.35 8.14
CA ALA A 79 -12.81 42.78 7.66
C ALA A 79 -12.78 41.34 8.11
N GLN A 80 -13.61 41.01 9.12
CA GLN A 80 -13.67 39.66 9.61
C GLN A 80 -13.82 38.83 8.36
N PRO A 81 -12.95 37.81 8.15
CA PRO A 81 -12.96 37.07 6.91
C PRO A 81 -14.41 36.71 6.68
N SER A 82 -14.97 37.25 5.58
CA SER A 82 -16.42 37.24 5.41
C SER A 82 -16.89 35.80 5.63
N ALA A 83 -18.07 35.59 6.20
CA ALA A 83 -18.55 34.23 6.46
C ALA A 83 -18.40 33.34 5.20
N ARG A 84 -18.52 33.96 4.02
CA ARG A 84 -18.19 33.41 2.72
C ARG A 84 -16.71 33.01 2.53
N ALA A 85 -15.74 33.89 2.81
CA ALA A 85 -14.31 33.57 2.71
C ALA A 85 -13.90 32.41 3.65
N VAL A 86 -14.44 32.38 4.88
CA VAL A 86 -14.22 31.27 5.82
C VAL A 86 -14.82 29.98 5.28
N LEU A 87 -16.03 30.02 4.73
CA LEU A 87 -16.69 28.87 4.13
C LEU A 87 -15.93 28.34 2.91
N GLU A 88 -15.50 29.23 2.01
CA GLU A 88 -14.70 28.88 0.82
C GLU A 88 -13.37 28.22 1.22
N TRP A 89 -12.69 28.76 2.23
CA TRP A 89 -11.47 28.16 2.77
C TRP A 89 -11.74 26.78 3.38
N LYS A 90 -12.82 26.61 4.16
CA LYS A 90 -13.22 25.31 4.72
C LYS A 90 -13.52 24.29 3.62
N ILE A 91 -14.28 24.68 2.59
CA ILE A 91 -14.58 23.82 1.44
C ILE A 91 -13.30 23.42 0.71
N LYS A 92 -12.38 24.37 0.48
CA LYS A 92 -11.09 24.10 -0.17
C LYS A 92 -10.25 23.12 0.66
N SER A 93 -10.22 23.31 1.98
CA SER A 93 -9.52 22.43 2.91
C SER A 93 -10.08 21.01 2.90
N LEU A 94 -11.41 20.86 2.98
CA LEU A 94 -12.08 19.56 2.90
C LEU A 94 -11.85 18.86 1.55
N LYS A 95 -11.89 19.61 0.43
CA LYS A 95 -11.56 19.07 -0.90
C LYS A 95 -10.10 18.58 -0.97
N ALA A 96 -9.17 19.32 -0.38
CA ALA A 96 -7.76 18.91 -0.33
C ALA A 96 -7.59 17.63 0.52
N MET A 97 -8.27 17.55 1.66
CA MET A 97 -8.29 16.37 2.51
C MET A 97 -8.88 15.14 1.80
N LEU A 98 -10.00 15.30 1.09
CA LEU A 98 -10.59 14.23 0.29
C LEU A 98 -9.65 13.74 -0.81
N ARG A 99 -8.92 14.64 -1.47
CA ARG A 99 -7.88 14.28 -2.44
C ARG A 99 -6.76 13.48 -1.78
N LEU A 100 -6.31 13.87 -0.59
CA LEU A 100 -5.29 13.15 0.15
C LEU A 100 -5.74 11.72 0.49
N PHE A 101 -6.99 11.52 0.91
CA PHE A 101 -7.51 10.18 1.15
C PHE A 101 -7.62 9.37 -0.14
N TYR A 102 -8.02 9.99 -1.26
CA TYR A 102 -8.01 9.34 -2.57
C TYR A 102 -6.59 8.87 -2.96
N LEU A 103 -5.56 9.63 -2.58
CA LEU A 103 -4.16 9.26 -2.82
C LEU A 103 -3.74 7.94 -2.16
N THR A 104 -4.45 7.49 -1.12
CA THR A 104 -4.17 6.20 -0.47
C THR A 104 -4.62 4.99 -1.31
N GLY A 105 -5.39 5.22 -2.38
CA GLY A 105 -5.93 4.16 -3.23
C GLY A 105 -7.21 3.52 -2.70
N ILE A 106 -7.59 3.78 -1.44
CA ILE A 106 -8.84 3.27 -0.86
C ILE A 106 -9.61 4.43 -0.26
N SER A 107 -10.86 4.61 -0.70
CA SER A 107 -11.76 5.62 -0.16
C SER A 107 -13.10 4.99 0.22
N GLY A 108 -13.79 5.57 1.20
CA GLY A 108 -15.05 5.05 1.70
C GLY A 108 -16.10 6.16 1.82
N LYS A 109 -17.35 5.81 1.54
CA LYS A 109 -18.53 6.65 1.80
C LYS A 109 -19.56 5.87 2.59
N LEU A 110 -20.19 6.53 3.56
CA LEU A 110 -21.31 5.94 4.29
C LEU A 110 -22.54 5.86 3.37
N THR A 111 -23.28 4.76 3.45
CA THR A 111 -24.53 4.54 2.74
C THR A 111 -25.67 4.33 3.75
N LYS A 112 -26.92 4.31 3.28
CA LYS A 112 -28.09 4.11 4.17
C LYS A 112 -28.06 2.78 4.95
N LYS A 113 -27.35 1.76 4.44
CA LYS A 113 -27.36 0.39 4.98
C LYS A 113 -25.98 -0.11 5.43
N GLY A 114 -24.94 0.73 5.34
CA GLY A 114 -23.56 0.33 5.62
C GLY A 114 -22.54 1.24 4.92
N VAL A 115 -21.53 0.69 4.27
CA VAL A 115 -20.40 1.45 3.71
C VAL A 115 -20.09 1.01 2.28
N CYS A 116 -19.77 1.97 1.41
CA CYS A 116 -19.28 1.72 0.05
C CYS A 116 -17.81 2.12 -0.03
N PHE A 117 -16.95 1.17 -0.39
CA PHE A 117 -15.53 1.38 -0.66
C PHE A 117 -15.28 1.53 -2.15
N CYS A 118 -14.36 2.42 -2.49
CA CYS A 118 -13.77 2.55 -3.81
C CYS A 118 -12.27 2.25 -3.69
N ILE A 119 -11.82 1.23 -4.41
CA ILE A 119 -10.44 0.78 -4.49
C ILE A 119 -9.89 1.21 -5.86
N SER A 120 -9.07 2.24 -5.86
CA SER A 120 -8.39 2.77 -7.04
C SER A 120 -7.02 2.13 -7.18
N THR A 121 -6.80 1.49 -8.32
CA THR A 121 -5.53 0.86 -8.67
C THR A 121 -4.58 1.86 -9.31
N ALA A 122 -3.28 1.68 -9.10
CA ALA A 122 -2.28 2.59 -9.64
C ALA A 122 -1.03 1.85 -10.13
N TYR A 123 -0.34 2.49 -11.06
CA TYR A 123 0.96 2.07 -11.56
C TYR A 123 1.82 3.30 -11.86
N GLU A 124 3.04 3.34 -11.33
CA GLU A 124 4.03 4.41 -11.55
C GLU A 124 3.45 5.83 -11.40
N GLY A 125 2.67 6.02 -10.33
CA GLY A 125 2.07 7.32 -9.99
C GLY A 125 0.83 7.69 -10.80
N THR A 126 0.35 6.81 -11.67
CA THR A 126 -0.85 7.00 -12.49
C THR A 126 -1.97 6.08 -12.02
N TYR A 127 -3.17 6.63 -11.77
CA TYR A 127 -4.36 5.83 -11.51
C TYR A 127 -4.86 5.14 -12.78
N LEU A 128 -5.26 3.89 -12.63
CA LEU A 128 -5.74 3.05 -13.72
C LEU A 128 -7.25 2.82 -13.55
N ASP A 129 -7.64 1.70 -12.95
CA ASP A 129 -9.05 1.33 -12.76
C ASP A 129 -9.52 1.62 -11.33
N SER A 130 -10.83 1.74 -11.15
CA SER A 130 -11.47 1.83 -9.84
C SER A 130 -12.54 0.75 -9.67
N TYR A 131 -12.52 0.09 -8.52
CA TYR A 131 -13.44 -0.99 -8.17
C TYR A 131 -14.27 -0.60 -6.95
N TYR A 132 -15.54 -0.95 -6.98
CA TYR A 132 -16.50 -0.60 -5.94
C TYR A 132 -16.90 -1.84 -5.14
N LEU A 133 -17.04 -1.66 -3.83
CA LEU A 133 -17.47 -2.68 -2.89
C LEU A 133 -18.47 -2.10 -1.89
N ASP A 134 -19.72 -2.54 -1.98
CA ASP A 134 -20.79 -2.16 -1.06
C ASP A 134 -20.91 -3.22 0.03
N LEU A 135 -20.78 -2.79 1.28
CA LEU A 135 -20.93 -3.62 2.48
C LEU A 135 -22.17 -3.20 3.28
N LEU A 136 -22.93 -4.18 3.75
CA LEU A 136 -23.92 -4.03 4.81
C LEU A 136 -23.21 -4.16 6.15
N THR A 137 -23.63 -3.41 7.16
CA THR A 137 -23.00 -3.42 8.49
C THR A 137 -23.88 -4.10 9.55
N GLU A 138 -25.16 -4.32 9.26
CA GLU A 138 -26.12 -4.92 10.20
C GLU A 138 -26.88 -6.07 9.53
N PRO A 139 -27.10 -7.22 10.21
CA PRO A 139 -26.60 -7.58 11.55
C PRO A 139 -25.12 -8.00 11.58
N GLU A 140 -24.56 -8.44 10.45
CA GLU A 140 -23.14 -8.78 10.28
C GLU A 140 -22.60 -8.10 9.02
N VAL A 141 -21.27 -7.96 8.93
CA VAL A 141 -20.66 -7.32 7.76
C VAL A 141 -20.78 -8.24 6.54
N GLN A 142 -21.53 -7.84 5.52
CA GLN A 142 -21.77 -8.67 4.33
C GLN A 142 -21.54 -7.89 3.05
N ILE A 143 -21.01 -8.55 2.02
CA ILE A 143 -20.86 -7.98 0.68
C ILE A 143 -22.23 -7.96 0.00
N TYR A 144 -22.73 -6.77 -0.31
CA TYR A 144 -24.00 -6.59 -1.01
C TYR A 144 -23.83 -6.53 -2.52
N ARG A 145 -22.90 -5.68 -3.00
CA ARG A 145 -22.60 -5.48 -4.42
C ARG A 145 -21.13 -5.19 -4.59
N HIS A 146 -20.56 -5.62 -5.72
CA HIS A 146 -19.20 -5.26 -6.08
C HIS A 146 -19.00 -5.20 -7.58
N SER A 147 -17.94 -4.51 -8.00
CA SER A 147 -17.45 -4.55 -9.39
C SER A 147 -16.15 -5.35 -9.53
N VAL A 148 -15.74 -6.07 -8.47
CA VAL A 148 -14.54 -6.92 -8.47
C VAL A 148 -14.70 -8.04 -9.52
N PRO A 149 -13.68 -8.28 -10.38
CA PRO A 149 -13.74 -9.34 -11.39
C PRO A 149 -13.87 -10.74 -10.77
N ILE A 150 -14.64 -11.62 -11.43
CA ILE A 150 -14.99 -12.97 -10.94
C ILE A 150 -13.82 -13.89 -10.64
N PHE A 151 -12.65 -13.62 -11.22
CA PHE A 151 -11.45 -14.44 -11.07
C PHE A 151 -10.57 -13.99 -9.89
N ILE A 152 -10.89 -12.87 -9.24
CA ILE A 152 -10.27 -12.46 -7.99
C ILE A 152 -10.99 -13.22 -6.86
N PRO A 153 -10.27 -13.86 -5.93
CA PRO A 153 -10.85 -14.74 -4.91
C PRO A 153 -11.53 -13.95 -3.77
N LEU A 154 -12.52 -13.13 -4.10
CA LEU A 154 -13.18 -12.22 -3.18
C LEU A 154 -13.85 -12.96 -2.02
N GLU A 155 -14.53 -14.07 -2.31
CA GLU A 155 -15.24 -14.88 -1.31
C GLU A 155 -14.28 -15.54 -0.32
N GLU A 156 -13.11 -15.98 -0.78
CA GLU A 156 -12.10 -16.58 0.08
C GLU A 156 -11.46 -15.54 1.01
N ILE A 157 -11.10 -14.37 0.45
CA ILE A 157 -10.57 -13.24 1.22
C ILE A 157 -11.62 -12.77 2.24
N ALA A 158 -12.89 -12.70 1.85
CA ALA A 158 -14.00 -12.29 2.70
C ALA A 158 -14.20 -13.26 3.87
N LYS A 159 -14.27 -14.57 3.60
CA LYS A 159 -14.40 -15.60 4.65
C LYS A 159 -13.28 -15.52 5.68
N LYS A 160 -12.07 -15.17 5.25
CA LYS A 160 -10.89 -15.15 6.11
C LYS A 160 -10.77 -13.89 6.96
N TYR A 161 -11.18 -12.72 6.44
CA TYR A 161 -10.86 -11.44 7.09
C TYR A 161 -12.06 -10.50 7.28
N LEU A 162 -13.17 -10.65 6.56
CA LEU A 162 -14.25 -9.65 6.56
C LEU A 162 -14.85 -9.42 7.95
N GLN A 163 -15.04 -10.48 8.73
CA GLN A 163 -15.62 -10.40 10.08
C GLN A 163 -14.60 -10.01 11.15
N THR A 164 -13.31 -10.27 10.94
CA THR A 164 -12.28 -10.12 11.99
C THR A 164 -11.48 -8.83 11.82
N ASP A 165 -11.10 -8.49 10.58
CA ASP A 165 -10.24 -7.34 10.27
C ASP A 165 -10.55 -6.80 8.87
N ILE A 166 -11.44 -5.80 8.85
CA ILE A 166 -11.83 -5.10 7.62
C ILE A 166 -10.64 -4.42 6.92
N ARG A 167 -9.63 -3.95 7.68
CA ARG A 167 -8.46 -3.28 7.09
C ARG A 167 -7.60 -4.28 6.35
N ARG A 168 -7.37 -5.45 6.95
CA ARG A 168 -6.64 -6.53 6.30
C ARG A 168 -7.39 -7.08 5.09
N PHE A 169 -8.71 -7.24 5.19
CA PHE A 169 -9.56 -7.59 4.05
C PHE A 169 -9.37 -6.63 2.87
N LEU A 170 -9.48 -5.31 3.12
CA LEU A 170 -9.33 -4.28 2.08
C LEU A 170 -7.91 -4.24 1.51
N SER A 171 -6.88 -4.41 2.35
CA SER A 171 -5.48 -4.45 1.91
C SER A 171 -5.25 -5.63 0.96
N VAL A 172 -5.63 -6.85 1.38
CA VAL A 172 -5.41 -8.05 0.57
C VAL A 172 -6.19 -7.97 -0.76
N LEU A 173 -7.42 -7.47 -0.73
CA LEU A 173 -8.20 -7.26 -1.95
C LEU A 173 -7.55 -6.21 -2.87
N SER A 174 -7.05 -5.12 -2.29
CA SER A 174 -6.32 -4.08 -3.02
C SER A 174 -5.06 -4.63 -3.69
N ASP A 175 -4.32 -5.51 -3.01
CA ASP A 175 -3.10 -6.13 -3.56
C ASP A 175 -3.43 -6.99 -4.80
N HIS A 176 -4.48 -7.81 -4.72
CA HIS A 176 -4.94 -8.62 -5.86
C HIS A 176 -5.36 -7.76 -7.06
N LEU A 177 -6.16 -6.71 -6.79
CA LEU A 177 -6.65 -5.81 -7.83
C LEU A 177 -5.50 -5.01 -8.47
N ASN A 178 -4.60 -4.46 -7.65
CA ASN A 178 -3.43 -3.74 -8.15
C ASN A 178 -2.55 -4.65 -9.00
N ALA A 179 -2.22 -5.85 -8.52
CA ALA A 179 -1.38 -6.78 -9.26
C ALA A 179 -2.01 -7.17 -10.61
N TYR A 180 -3.30 -7.51 -10.62
CA TYR A 180 -4.04 -7.81 -11.86
C TYR A 180 -4.01 -6.63 -12.85
N VAL A 181 -4.40 -5.43 -12.40
CA VAL A 181 -4.46 -4.26 -13.27
C VAL A 181 -3.07 -3.89 -13.78
N GLN A 182 -2.04 -4.02 -12.95
CA GLN A 182 -0.66 -3.78 -13.36
C GLN A 182 -0.18 -4.79 -14.41
N ARG A 183 -0.47 -6.09 -14.26
CA ARG A 183 -0.13 -7.11 -15.28
C ARG A 183 -0.82 -6.78 -16.61
N ARG A 184 -2.11 -6.45 -16.57
CA ARG A 184 -2.90 -6.05 -17.75
C ARG A 184 -2.32 -4.80 -18.42
N TYR A 185 -2.04 -3.76 -17.63
CA TYR A 185 -1.46 -2.50 -18.11
C TYR A 185 -0.09 -2.72 -18.75
N GLN A 186 0.80 -3.49 -18.10
CA GLN A 186 2.12 -3.79 -18.66
C GLN A 186 2.03 -4.54 -19.99
N ALA A 187 1.08 -5.48 -20.11
CA ALA A 187 0.79 -6.20 -21.36
C ALA A 187 0.28 -5.26 -22.47
N ASP A 188 -0.65 -4.36 -22.14
CA ASP A 188 -1.18 -3.37 -23.09
C ASP A 188 -0.09 -2.40 -23.56
N GLN A 189 0.75 -1.92 -22.62
CA GLN A 189 1.88 -1.05 -22.94
C GLN A 189 2.90 -1.75 -23.83
N LEU A 190 3.15 -3.05 -23.59
CA LEU A 190 4.02 -3.85 -24.45
C LEU A 190 3.47 -3.89 -25.88
N GLN A 191 2.20 -4.26 -26.07
CA GLN A 191 1.58 -4.32 -27.40
C GLN A 191 1.53 -2.95 -28.09
N LYS A 192 1.30 -1.88 -27.33
CA LYS A 192 1.15 -0.51 -27.86
C LYS A 192 2.48 0.11 -28.30
N HIS A 193 3.56 -0.12 -27.54
CA HIS A 193 4.84 0.55 -27.78
C HIS A 193 5.87 -0.32 -28.51
N PHE A 194 5.67 -1.63 -28.57
CA PHE A 194 6.62 -2.58 -29.17
C PHE A 194 5.95 -3.49 -30.20
N SER A 195 4.84 -3.04 -30.81
CA SER A 195 4.13 -3.79 -31.86
C SER A 195 5.04 -4.23 -33.01
N ASP A 196 6.05 -3.43 -33.33
CA ASP A 196 6.94 -3.68 -34.47
C ASP A 196 7.98 -4.78 -34.17
N GLN A 197 8.27 -5.00 -32.88
CA GLN A 197 9.20 -6.04 -32.43
C GLN A 197 8.47 -7.35 -32.10
N ILE A 198 7.19 -7.27 -31.74
CA ILE A 198 6.37 -8.42 -31.36
C ILE A 198 5.76 -9.03 -32.61
N GLU A 199 5.93 -10.34 -32.76
CA GLU A 199 5.30 -11.06 -33.85
C GLU A 199 3.82 -11.32 -33.49
N GLY A 200 2.92 -10.56 -34.12
CA GLY A 200 1.48 -10.72 -33.98
C GLY A 200 0.92 -10.10 -32.69
N LYS A 201 -0.15 -10.72 -32.17
CA LYS A 201 -0.83 -10.27 -30.94
C LYS A 201 -0.33 -11.05 -29.73
N LEU A 202 0.01 -10.34 -28.66
CA LEU A 202 0.25 -10.88 -27.34
C LEU A 202 -0.92 -11.75 -26.88
N GLN A 203 -0.65 -13.02 -26.59
CA GLN A 203 -1.64 -13.94 -26.03
C GLN A 203 -1.63 -13.84 -24.52
N ARG A 204 -2.82 -13.71 -23.93
CA ARG A 204 -3.01 -13.66 -22.48
C ARG A 204 -4.37 -14.22 -22.11
N ASN A 205 -4.48 -14.77 -20.91
CA ASN A 205 -5.78 -15.14 -20.35
C ASN A 205 -6.44 -13.94 -19.64
N SER A 206 -7.68 -14.11 -19.18
CA SER A 206 -8.46 -13.05 -18.53
C SER A 206 -7.81 -12.51 -17.24
N LEU A 207 -7.10 -13.36 -16.51
CA LEU A 207 -6.37 -13.02 -15.28
C LEU A 207 -5.03 -12.30 -15.51
N CYS A 208 -4.56 -12.29 -16.77
CA CYS A 208 -3.21 -11.87 -17.12
C CYS A 208 -2.13 -12.56 -16.26
N ASP A 209 -2.35 -13.82 -15.85
CA ASP A 209 -1.40 -14.63 -15.08
C ASP A 209 -0.49 -15.48 -15.98
N LEU A 210 -0.84 -15.59 -17.27
CA LEU A 210 -0.09 -16.28 -18.29
C LEU A 210 -0.03 -15.40 -19.53
N LEU A 211 1.18 -15.00 -19.92
CA LEU A 211 1.45 -14.24 -21.13
C LEU A 211 2.34 -15.06 -22.06
N VAL A 212 1.95 -15.16 -23.33
CA VAL A 212 2.72 -15.85 -24.37
C VAL A 212 2.82 -14.95 -25.59
N PHE A 213 4.04 -14.73 -26.05
CA PHE A 213 4.30 -13.93 -27.24
C PHE A 213 5.65 -14.27 -27.84
N ASN A 214 5.81 -13.89 -29.09
CA ASN A 214 7.08 -13.97 -29.81
C ASN A 214 7.59 -12.56 -30.07
N TYR A 215 8.91 -12.38 -30.09
CA TYR A 215 9.52 -11.10 -30.42
C TYR A 215 10.86 -11.27 -31.12
N ASN A 216 11.21 -10.26 -31.90
CA ASN A 216 12.42 -10.20 -32.70
C ASN A 216 13.44 -9.26 -32.06
N VAL A 217 14.69 -9.71 -31.99
CA VAL A 217 15.83 -8.87 -31.59
C VAL A 217 16.84 -8.84 -32.72
N SER A 218 17.15 -7.63 -33.20
CA SER A 218 18.12 -7.42 -34.28
C SER A 218 19.49 -7.10 -33.70
N ARG A 219 20.51 -7.90 -34.04
CA ARG A 219 21.90 -7.69 -33.61
C ARG A 219 22.87 -8.03 -34.74
N LYS A 220 23.82 -7.12 -35.03
CA LYS A 220 24.86 -7.29 -36.07
C LYS A 220 24.26 -7.77 -37.42
N SER A 221 23.19 -7.10 -37.86
CA SER A 221 22.48 -7.38 -39.13
C SER A 221 21.78 -8.74 -39.22
N LYS A 222 21.59 -9.45 -38.10
CA LYS A 222 20.76 -10.66 -38.00
C LYS A 222 19.61 -10.45 -37.03
N THR A 223 18.44 -10.97 -37.36
CA THR A 223 17.25 -10.94 -36.51
C THR A 223 17.04 -12.31 -35.89
N PHE A 224 16.87 -12.35 -34.57
CA PHE A 224 16.62 -13.58 -33.83
C PHE A 224 15.20 -13.55 -33.26
N LEU A 225 14.46 -14.64 -33.52
CA LEU A 225 13.12 -14.84 -32.99
C LEU A 225 13.20 -15.54 -31.62
N PHE A 226 12.56 -14.93 -30.63
CA PHE A 226 12.40 -15.49 -29.29
C PHE A 226 10.93 -15.72 -28.99
N LYS A 227 10.64 -16.87 -28.38
CA LYS A 227 9.33 -17.21 -27.82
C LYS A 227 9.38 -17.09 -26.32
N VAL A 228 8.40 -16.38 -25.75
CA VAL A 228 8.32 -16.10 -24.32
C VAL A 228 7.06 -16.72 -23.75
N ARG A 229 7.20 -17.31 -22.56
CA ARG A 229 6.10 -17.70 -21.68
C ARG A 229 6.37 -17.13 -20.28
N LEU A 230 5.50 -16.24 -19.82
CA LEU A 230 5.55 -15.66 -18.48
C LEU A 230 4.40 -16.19 -17.65
N LEU A 231 4.70 -16.73 -16.47
CA LEU A 231 3.74 -17.22 -15.50
C LEU A 231 3.84 -16.41 -14.21
N TYR A 232 2.70 -15.89 -13.76
CA TYR A 232 2.55 -15.12 -12.54
C TYR A 232 1.85 -16.00 -11.50
N GLY A 233 2.64 -16.80 -10.79
CA GLY A 233 2.12 -17.73 -9.78
C GLY A 233 1.62 -17.02 -8.53
N ASP A 234 2.22 -15.88 -8.18
CA ASP A 234 1.72 -15.00 -7.12
C ASP A 234 0.78 -13.95 -7.71
N LEU A 235 -0.52 -14.11 -7.43
CA LEU A 235 -1.57 -13.23 -7.93
C LEU A 235 -1.55 -11.84 -7.29
N CYS A 236 -0.84 -11.63 -6.19
CA CYS A 236 -0.60 -10.33 -5.55
C CYS A 236 0.63 -9.61 -6.10
N CYS A 237 1.38 -10.23 -7.02
CA CYS A 237 2.57 -9.65 -7.62
C CYS A 237 2.36 -9.25 -9.08
N SER A 238 2.96 -8.14 -9.50
CA SER A 238 2.93 -7.66 -10.90
C SER A 238 4.14 -8.09 -11.72
N LEU A 239 5.06 -8.86 -11.13
CA LEU A 239 6.20 -9.49 -11.78
C LEU A 239 5.98 -11.01 -11.91
N PRO A 240 6.45 -11.64 -13.00
CA PRO A 240 6.27 -13.06 -13.21
C PRO A 240 7.16 -13.87 -12.26
N THR A 241 6.58 -14.91 -11.67
CA THR A 241 7.29 -15.90 -10.86
C THR A 241 8.21 -16.74 -11.74
N GLU A 242 7.72 -17.10 -12.93
CA GLU A 242 8.49 -17.84 -13.92
C GLU A 242 8.50 -17.11 -15.26
N ALA A 243 9.68 -17.02 -15.84
CA ALA A 243 9.87 -16.54 -17.19
C ALA A 243 10.68 -17.57 -17.95
N VAL A 244 10.14 -18.05 -19.07
CA VAL A 244 10.82 -18.97 -19.99
C VAL A 244 10.96 -18.24 -21.31
N VAL A 245 12.20 -18.14 -21.79
CA VAL A 245 12.53 -17.57 -23.10
C VAL A 245 13.27 -18.64 -23.88
N SER A 246 12.74 -18.98 -25.05
CA SER A 246 13.30 -19.99 -25.94
C SER A 246 13.58 -19.39 -27.31
N CYS A 247 14.70 -19.75 -27.93
CA CYS A 247 15.03 -19.46 -29.33
C CYS A 247 14.96 -20.75 -30.17
N ALA A 248 15.15 -20.64 -31.48
CA ALA A 248 15.28 -21.81 -32.36
C ALA A 248 16.37 -22.78 -31.86
N SER A 249 16.15 -24.09 -32.05
CA SER A 249 16.99 -25.20 -31.56
C SER A 249 18.43 -25.19 -32.11
N ASP A 250 18.62 -24.53 -33.23
CA ASP A 250 19.83 -24.40 -34.03
C ASP A 250 20.52 -23.03 -33.81
N ALA A 251 20.09 -22.28 -32.81
CA ALA A 251 20.65 -20.97 -32.48
C ALA A 251 22.06 -21.06 -31.88
N PRO A 252 22.95 -20.09 -32.19
CA PRO A 252 24.28 -20.01 -31.58
C PRO A 252 24.23 -19.90 -30.06
N ALA A 253 25.27 -20.38 -29.37
CA ALA A 253 25.38 -20.31 -27.90
C ALA A 253 25.16 -18.88 -27.35
N SER A 254 25.64 -17.85 -28.05
CA SER A 254 25.43 -16.44 -27.67
C SER A 254 23.97 -16.00 -27.66
N VAL A 255 23.11 -16.64 -28.45
CA VAL A 255 21.66 -16.36 -28.50
C VAL A 255 20.94 -17.09 -27.37
N ALA A 256 21.39 -18.30 -27.02
CA ALA A 256 20.89 -19.03 -25.86
C ALA A 256 21.24 -18.30 -24.54
N GLU A 257 22.46 -17.77 -24.42
CA GLU A 257 22.85 -16.91 -23.29
C GLU A 257 21.98 -15.65 -23.19
N MET A 258 21.67 -15.03 -24.33
CA MET A 258 20.77 -13.89 -24.41
C MET A 258 19.35 -14.26 -23.95
N ALA A 259 18.82 -15.41 -24.38
CA ALA A 259 17.52 -15.92 -23.91
C ALA A 259 17.50 -16.08 -22.38
N ALA A 260 18.56 -16.64 -21.80
CA ALA A 260 18.70 -16.78 -20.35
C ALA A 260 18.76 -15.42 -19.64
N ALA A 261 19.49 -14.44 -20.20
CA ALA A 261 19.55 -13.08 -19.67
C ALA A 261 18.17 -12.39 -19.71
N HIS A 262 17.43 -12.51 -20.83
CA HIS A 262 16.08 -11.97 -20.98
C HIS A 262 15.10 -12.60 -19.99
N SER A 263 15.16 -13.93 -19.81
CA SER A 263 14.37 -14.64 -18.80
C SER A 263 14.62 -14.09 -17.40
N GLY A 264 15.90 -13.92 -17.02
CA GLY A 264 16.27 -13.33 -15.73
C GLY A 264 15.84 -11.87 -15.57
N LEU A 265 15.76 -11.11 -16.67
CA LEU A 265 15.32 -9.72 -16.64
C LEU A 265 13.80 -9.60 -16.42
N PHE A 266 13.00 -10.41 -17.12
CA PHE A 266 11.54 -10.40 -16.97
C PHE A 266 11.07 -10.69 -15.55
N ARG A 267 11.82 -11.47 -14.76
CA ARG A 267 11.49 -11.75 -13.35
C ARG A 267 11.79 -10.59 -12.40
N ARG A 268 12.66 -9.66 -12.80
CA ARG A 268 13.17 -8.58 -11.93
C ARG A 268 12.62 -7.20 -12.31
N VAL A 269 12.18 -7.05 -13.54
CA VAL A 269 11.80 -5.75 -14.12
C VAL A 269 10.45 -5.87 -14.83
N ALA A 270 9.64 -4.82 -14.72
CA ALA A 270 8.37 -4.72 -15.41
C ALA A 270 8.51 -4.96 -16.92
N LEU A 271 7.52 -5.60 -17.53
CA LEU A 271 7.59 -6.17 -18.88
C LEU A 271 8.03 -5.14 -19.94
N HIS A 272 7.34 -4.00 -20.01
CA HIS A 272 7.63 -2.95 -20.98
C HIS A 272 8.98 -2.24 -20.73
N LYS A 273 9.48 -2.24 -19.48
CA LYS A 273 10.82 -1.71 -19.14
C LYS A 273 11.92 -2.68 -19.53
N ALA A 274 11.71 -3.98 -19.29
CA ALA A 274 12.61 -5.02 -19.76
C ALA A 274 12.76 -4.96 -21.29
N PHE A 275 11.66 -4.82 -22.02
CA PHE A 275 11.68 -4.64 -23.48
C PHE A 275 12.44 -3.41 -23.95
N ARG A 276 12.28 -2.28 -23.26
CA ARG A 276 13.04 -1.06 -23.59
C ARG A 276 14.55 -1.28 -23.51
N SER A 277 15.01 -2.11 -22.57
CA SER A 277 16.45 -2.41 -22.42
C SER A 277 17.03 -3.24 -23.57
N PHE A 278 16.20 -4.01 -24.29
CA PHE A 278 16.66 -4.82 -25.42
C PHE A 278 17.01 -3.98 -26.64
N GLY A 279 16.35 -2.83 -26.82
CA GLY A 279 16.61 -1.90 -27.93
C GLY A 279 17.82 -0.98 -27.72
N SER A 280 18.39 -0.96 -26.51
CA SER A 280 19.54 -0.12 -26.15
C SER A 280 20.88 -0.88 -26.11
N ALA A 281 20.93 -2.12 -26.58
CA ALA A 281 22.07 -3.04 -26.45
C ALA A 281 22.66 -3.51 -27.80
#